data_AF-A0A7S1MK07-F1
#
_entry.id   AF-A0A7S1MK07-F1
#
_cell.length_a   1.000
_cell.length_b   1.000
_cell.length_c   1.000
_cell.angle_alpha   90.00
_cell.angle_beta   90.00
_cell.angle_gamma   90.00
#
_symmetry.space_group_name_H-M   'P 1'
#
loop_
_entity.id
_entity.type
_entity.pdbx_description
1 polymer ?
#
loop_
_entity_poly.entity_id
_entity_poly.type
_entity_poly.pdbx_seq_one_letter_code
_entity_poly.pdbx_strand_id
1 'polypeptide(L)'
;AGETAPLWLWVSNLVFTALFVIEVAVRVRLEGLKKFVCGPHRYWNLFDVLAILAQVTDVILTIVSVGFLRVLRALRMIRAVRIIKTARHVRDLRIMLAAVAASLPSLTWALVLIGLTLVLYGIFILQVVEEFIYDKGGTENVPEAIMIYYSSLPRTLLTLFTSVTGGADWQDAADPLLAISSFYLVSYVCYISFMLLGMLNILTAVFVDSTNRLS
;
A
#
# COMPACT_ATOMS: atom_id res chain seq x y z
N ALA A 1 -34.51 9.54 -6.48
CA ALA A 1 -34.93 8.31 -7.18
C ALA A 1 -33.66 7.49 -7.42
N GLY A 2 -33.45 6.42 -6.64
CA GLY A 2 -32.27 5.57 -6.80
C GLY A 2 -32.48 4.67 -8.00
N GLU A 3 -31.69 4.88 -9.06
CA GLU A 3 -31.64 3.97 -10.19
C GLU A 3 -31.33 2.56 -9.66
N THR A 4 -32.34 1.70 -9.71
CA THR A 4 -32.16 0.28 -9.43
C THR A 4 -31.20 -0.25 -10.49
N ALA A 5 -30.15 -0.95 -10.05
CA ALA A 5 -29.19 -1.53 -10.98
C ALA A 5 -29.94 -2.34 -12.05
N PRO A 6 -29.60 -2.19 -13.34
CA PRO A 6 -30.34 -2.83 -14.42
C PRO A 6 -30.33 -4.36 -14.25
N LEU A 7 -31.47 -5.00 -14.56
CA LEU A 7 -31.72 -6.43 -14.32
C LEU A 7 -30.61 -7.35 -14.85
N TRP A 8 -30.02 -7.01 -16.00
CA TRP A 8 -28.93 -7.78 -16.59
C TRP A 8 -27.67 -7.83 -15.71
N LEU A 9 -27.35 -6.76 -14.96
CA LEU A 9 -26.23 -6.76 -14.02
C LEU A 9 -26.48 -7.70 -12.85
N TRP A 10 -27.72 -7.76 -12.36
CA TRP A 10 -28.07 -8.64 -11.25
C TRP A 10 -28.01 -10.12 -11.68
N VAL A 11 -28.61 -10.46 -12.82
CA VAL A 11 -28.56 -11.83 -13.39
C VAL A 11 -27.12 -12.24 -13.68
N SER A 12 -26.34 -11.36 -14.30
CA SER A 12 -24.92 -11.59 -14.60
C SER A 12 -24.11 -11.89 -13.33
N ASN A 13 -24.27 -11.08 -12.28
CA ASN A 13 -23.59 -11.31 -11.01
C ASN A 13 -23.96 -12.66 -10.38
N LEU A 14 -25.25 -13.03 -10.40
CA LEU A 14 -25.71 -14.30 -9.85
C LEU A 14 -25.12 -15.50 -10.61
N VAL A 15 -25.13 -15.44 -11.94
CA VAL A 15 -24.54 -16.48 -12.80
C VAL A 15 -23.04 -16.60 -12.55
N PHE A 16 -22.31 -15.49 -12.51
CA PHE A 16 -20.88 -15.51 -12.22
C PHE A 16 -20.58 -16.08 -10.83
N THR A 17 -21.32 -15.68 -9.80
CA THR A 17 -21.16 -16.24 -8.45
C THR A 17 -21.40 -17.75 -8.43
N ALA A 18 -22.46 -18.24 -9.07
CA ALA A 18 -22.75 -19.67 -9.16
C ALA A 18 -21.62 -20.44 -9.88
N LEU A 19 -21.17 -19.94 -11.03
CA LEU A 19 -20.06 -20.53 -11.78
C LEU A 19 -18.77 -20.57 -10.95
N PHE A 20 -18.48 -19.52 -10.17
CA PHE A 20 -17.29 -19.48 -9.32
C PHE A 20 -17.35 -20.45 -8.14
N VAL A 21 -18.52 -20.60 -7.52
CA VAL A 21 -18.73 -21.60 -6.47
C VAL A 21 -18.50 -23.01 -7.04
N ILE A 22 -19.02 -23.29 -8.23
CA ILE A 22 -18.83 -24.58 -8.91
C ILE A 22 -17.35 -24.79 -9.25
N GLU A 23 -16.69 -23.80 -9.84
CA GLU A 23 -15.27 -23.86 -10.21
C GLU A 23 -14.38 -24.23 -9.01
N VAL A 24 -14.55 -23.54 -7.87
CA VAL A 24 -13.76 -23.82 -6.66
C VAL A 24 -14.15 -25.17 -6.05
N ALA A 25 -15.44 -25.54 -6.05
CA ALA A 25 -15.86 -26.86 -5.59
C ALA A 25 -15.24 -28.00 -6.41
N VAL A 26 -15.13 -27.83 -7.74
CA VAL A 26 -14.45 -28.78 -8.63
C VAL A 26 -12.96 -28.83 -8.31
N ARG A 27 -12.27 -27.69 -8.15
CA ARG A 27 -10.84 -27.69 -7.78
C ARG A 27 -10.58 -28.35 -6.43
N VAL A 28 -11.41 -28.08 -5.41
CA VAL A 28 -11.29 -28.70 -4.08
C VAL A 28 -11.46 -30.22 -4.17
N ARG A 29 -12.38 -30.71 -5.01
CA ARG A 29 -12.58 -32.15 -5.24
C ARG A 29 -11.40 -32.79 -5.98
N LEU A 30 -10.82 -32.10 -6.97
CA LEU A 30 -9.70 -32.62 -7.77
C LEU A 30 -8.37 -32.60 -7.01
N GLU A 31 -8.09 -31.56 -6.23
CA GLU A 31 -6.83 -31.41 -5.49
C GLU A 31 -6.88 -32.10 -4.11
N GLY A 32 -8.08 -32.25 -3.54
CA GLY A 32 -8.30 -32.67 -2.16
C GLY A 32 -8.07 -31.53 -1.15
N LEU A 33 -8.88 -31.48 -0.09
CA LEU A 33 -8.87 -30.41 0.92
C LEU A 33 -7.48 -30.13 1.51
N LYS A 34 -6.70 -31.18 1.78
CA LYS A 34 -5.37 -31.05 2.39
C LYS A 34 -4.36 -30.36 1.44
N LYS A 35 -4.42 -30.66 0.14
CA LYS A 35 -3.54 -30.06 -0.87
C LYS A 35 -4.03 -28.69 -1.31
N PHE A 36 -5.34 -28.46 -1.30
CA PHE A 36 -5.94 -27.16 -1.60
C PHE A 36 -5.54 -26.10 -0.56
N VAL A 37 -5.52 -26.47 0.73
CA VAL A 37 -5.20 -25.54 1.83
C VAL A 37 -3.69 -25.47 2.14
N CYS A 38 -2.95 -26.57 2.07
CA CYS A 38 -1.52 -26.60 2.41
C CYS A 38 -0.57 -26.76 1.21
N GLY A 39 -1.08 -26.73 -0.02
CA GLY A 39 -0.29 -26.90 -1.23
C GLY A 39 0.46 -25.63 -1.66
N PRO A 40 1.26 -25.73 -2.74
CA PRO A 40 2.04 -24.62 -3.28
C PRO A 40 1.17 -23.44 -3.77
N HIS A 41 -0.08 -23.69 -4.16
CA HIS A 41 -1.04 -22.68 -4.61
C HIS A 41 -1.96 -22.15 -3.48
N ARG A 42 -1.64 -22.42 -2.21
CA ARG A 42 -2.50 -22.07 -1.05
C ARG A 42 -2.95 -20.62 -1.01
N TYR A 43 -2.08 -19.67 -1.37
CA TYR A 43 -2.41 -18.24 -1.34
C TYR A 43 -3.45 -17.87 -2.41
N TRP A 44 -3.36 -18.50 -3.58
CA TRP A 44 -4.31 -18.32 -4.67
C TRP A 44 -5.65 -18.97 -4.37
N ASN A 45 -5.62 -20.15 -3.75
CA ASN A 45 -6.80 -20.87 -3.32
C ASN A 45 -7.53 -20.12 -2.19
N LEU A 46 -6.78 -19.57 -1.22
CA LEU A 46 -7.34 -18.72 -0.16
C LEU A 46 -7.96 -17.44 -0.72
N PHE A 47 -7.29 -16.79 -1.68
CA PHE A 47 -7.83 -15.63 -2.38
C PHE A 47 -9.13 -15.97 -3.13
N ASP A 48 -9.19 -17.11 -3.82
CA ASP A 48 -10.39 -17.59 -4.51
C ASP A 48 -11.56 -17.81 -3.54
N VAL A 49 -11.30 -18.40 -2.37
CA VAL A 49 -12.32 -18.62 -1.32
C VAL A 49 -12.81 -17.30 -0.74
N LEU A 50 -11.90 -16.38 -0.38
CA LEU A 50 -12.26 -15.06 0.15
C LEU A 50 -13.08 -14.25 -0.86
N ALA A 51 -12.72 -14.32 -2.14
CA ALA A 51 -13.46 -13.67 -3.21
C ALA A 51 -14.90 -14.22 -3.29
N ILE A 52 -15.09 -15.55 -3.26
CA ILE A 52 -16.41 -16.18 -3.27
C ILE A 52 -17.24 -15.77 -2.06
N LEU A 53 -16.67 -15.80 -0.85
CA LEU A 53 -17.36 -15.36 0.37
C LEU A 53 -17.84 -13.93 0.25
N ALA A 54 -17.03 -13.03 -0.32
CA ALA A 54 -17.44 -11.67 -0.56
C ALA A 54 -18.54 -11.55 -1.61
N GLN A 55 -18.55 -12.38 -2.67
CA GLN A 55 -19.64 -12.37 -3.65
C GLN A 55 -20.96 -12.87 -3.07
N VAL A 56 -20.91 -13.96 -2.31
CA VAL A 56 -22.08 -14.53 -1.64
C VAL A 56 -22.64 -13.54 -0.63
N THR A 57 -21.78 -12.89 0.16
CA THR A 57 -22.19 -11.85 1.10
C THR A 57 -22.89 -10.70 0.36
N ASP A 58 -22.36 -10.25 -0.77
CA ASP A 58 -22.96 -9.19 -1.58
C ASP A 58 -24.37 -9.56 -2.09
N VAL A 59 -24.55 -10.79 -2.59
CA VAL A 59 -25.86 -11.30 -3.03
C VAL A 59 -26.84 -11.36 -1.86
N ILE A 60 -26.43 -11.88 -0.70
CA ILE A 60 -27.27 -11.95 0.50
C ILE A 60 -27.73 -10.53 0.92
N LEU A 61 -26.83 -9.55 0.90
CA LEU A 61 -27.16 -8.17 1.29
C LEU A 61 -28.06 -7.44 0.29
N THR A 62 -28.05 -7.85 -0.98
CA THR A 62 -29.06 -7.34 -1.94
C THR A 62 -30.46 -7.86 -1.66
N ILE A 63 -30.58 -9.02 -0.99
CA ILE A 63 -31.85 -9.65 -0.67
C ILE A 63 -32.36 -9.21 0.71
N VAL A 64 -31.45 -9.08 1.69
CA VAL A 64 -31.81 -8.70 3.06
C VAL A 64 -31.57 -7.20 3.27
N SER A 65 -32.65 -6.43 3.43
CA SER A 65 -32.64 -4.97 3.62
C SER A 65 -32.21 -4.53 5.03
N VAL A 66 -31.04 -4.95 5.50
CA VAL A 66 -30.56 -4.59 6.85
C VAL A 66 -29.70 -3.34 6.85
N GLY A 67 -30.02 -2.43 7.79
CA GLY A 67 -29.35 -1.15 8.04
C GLY A 67 -27.91 -1.21 8.59
N PHE A 68 -27.18 -2.32 8.43
CA PHE A 68 -25.80 -2.51 8.91
C PHE A 68 -24.77 -1.78 8.00
N LEU A 69 -25.05 -0.55 7.61
CA LEU A 69 -24.55 0.10 6.38
C LEU A 69 -23.06 0.46 6.36
N ARG A 70 -22.32 0.35 7.47
CA ARG A 70 -20.92 0.81 7.54
C ARG A 70 -19.91 -0.25 7.10
N VAL A 71 -20.01 -1.47 7.65
CA VAL A 71 -19.16 -2.62 7.24
C VAL A 71 -19.48 -3.04 5.79
N LEU A 72 -20.76 -2.95 5.40
CA LEU A 72 -21.22 -3.31 4.06
C LEU A 72 -20.73 -2.36 2.97
N ARG A 73 -20.40 -1.12 3.32
CA ARG A 73 -19.80 -0.15 2.38
C ARG A 73 -18.36 -0.54 2.03
N ALA A 74 -17.61 -1.08 2.98
CA ALA A 74 -16.27 -1.63 2.73
C ALA A 74 -16.32 -2.91 1.87
N LEU A 75 -17.34 -3.76 2.03
CA LEU A 75 -17.53 -4.95 1.19
C LEU A 75 -17.75 -4.61 -0.30
N ARG A 76 -18.21 -3.38 -0.63
CA ARG A 76 -18.30 -2.92 -2.02
C ARG A 76 -16.93 -2.78 -2.68
N MET A 77 -15.89 -2.40 -1.92
CA MET A 77 -14.51 -2.35 -2.43
C MET A 77 -14.00 -3.75 -2.81
N ILE A 78 -14.50 -4.80 -2.15
CA ILE A 78 -14.16 -6.19 -2.47
C ILE A 78 -14.69 -6.62 -3.84
N ARG A 79 -15.68 -5.90 -4.42
CA ARG A 79 -16.08 -6.13 -5.83
C ARG A 79 -14.92 -5.86 -6.80
N ALA A 80 -14.02 -4.91 -6.50
CA ALA A 80 -12.83 -4.65 -7.32
C ALA A 80 -11.86 -5.85 -7.34
N VAL A 81 -11.87 -6.70 -6.30
CA VAL A 81 -11.06 -7.93 -6.24
C VAL A 81 -11.46 -8.92 -7.34
N ARG A 82 -12.72 -8.89 -7.82
CA ARG A 82 -13.16 -9.70 -8.95
C ARG A 82 -12.42 -9.33 -10.24
N ILE A 83 -12.02 -8.06 -10.42
CA ILE A 83 -11.24 -7.60 -11.58
C ILE A 83 -9.87 -8.29 -11.60
N ILE A 84 -9.21 -8.37 -10.44
CA ILE A 84 -7.94 -9.12 -10.30
C ILE A 84 -8.15 -10.60 -10.61
N LYS A 85 -9.29 -11.20 -10.19
CA LYS A 85 -9.61 -12.58 -10.56
C LYS A 85 -9.81 -12.75 -12.07
N THR A 86 -10.58 -11.90 -12.73
CA THR A 86 -10.79 -11.95 -14.18
C THR A 86 -9.47 -11.76 -14.93
N ALA A 87 -8.63 -10.83 -14.48
CA ALA A 87 -7.29 -10.61 -15.03
C ALA A 87 -6.43 -11.89 -15.00
N ARG A 88 -6.54 -12.75 -13.98
CA ARG A 88 -5.79 -14.02 -13.92
C ARG A 88 -6.20 -15.06 -14.97
N HIS A 89 -7.39 -14.95 -15.55
CA HIS A 89 -7.83 -15.86 -16.62
C HIS A 89 -7.27 -15.45 -17.98
N VAL A 90 -6.85 -14.18 -18.11
CA VAL A 90 -6.13 -13.68 -19.27
C VAL A 90 -4.67 -14.07 -19.11
N ARG A 91 -4.16 -14.90 -20.03
CA ARG A 91 -2.80 -15.45 -19.96
C ARG A 91 -1.74 -14.37 -19.74
N ASP A 92 -1.82 -13.27 -20.47
CA ASP A 92 -0.82 -12.20 -20.43
C ASP A 92 -0.88 -11.43 -19.11
N LEU A 93 -2.08 -11.07 -18.63
CA LEU A 93 -2.26 -10.42 -17.34
C LEU A 93 -1.85 -11.32 -16.17
N ARG A 94 -2.08 -12.64 -16.24
CA ARG A 94 -1.62 -13.61 -15.24
C ARG A 94 -0.09 -13.63 -15.16
N ILE A 95 0.59 -13.60 -16.31
CA ILE A 95 2.06 -13.58 -16.36
C ILE A 95 2.59 -12.28 -15.76
N MET A 96 1.97 -11.13 -16.09
CA MET A 96 2.34 -9.84 -15.49
C MET A 96 2.13 -9.81 -13.97
N LEU A 97 0.99 -10.30 -13.48
CA LEU A 97 0.70 -10.38 -12.04
C LEU A 97 1.65 -11.33 -11.32
N ALA A 98 2.01 -12.47 -11.93
CA ALA A 98 2.99 -13.39 -11.38
C ALA A 98 4.39 -12.74 -11.35
N ALA A 99 4.76 -11.97 -12.37
CA ALA A 99 6.03 -11.24 -12.40
C ALA A 99 6.11 -10.20 -11.26
N VAL A 100 5.06 -9.40 -11.08
CA VAL A 100 4.95 -8.44 -9.96
C VAL A 100 5.00 -9.17 -8.62
N ALA A 101 4.23 -10.23 -8.43
CA ALA A 101 4.22 -10.99 -7.18
C ALA A 101 5.60 -11.58 -6.85
N ALA A 102 6.35 -12.02 -7.86
CA ALA A 102 7.69 -12.54 -7.70
C ALA A 102 8.75 -11.44 -7.47
N SER A 103 8.50 -10.17 -7.82
CA SER A 103 9.39 -9.04 -7.49
C SER A 103 9.08 -8.41 -6.12
N LEU A 104 7.94 -8.74 -5.49
CA LEU A 104 7.59 -8.22 -4.16
C LEU A 104 8.61 -8.57 -3.06
N PRO A 105 9.19 -9.78 -2.97
CA PRO A 105 10.14 -10.09 -1.91
C PRO A 105 11.41 -9.24 -1.97
N SER A 106 11.96 -9.00 -3.16
CA SER A 106 13.14 -8.13 -3.34
C SER A 106 12.80 -6.66 -3.05
N LEU A 107 11.64 -6.20 -3.51
CA LEU A 107 11.12 -4.87 -3.19
C LEU A 107 10.89 -4.65 -1.70
N THR A 108 10.40 -5.68 -0.98
CA THR A 108 10.08 -5.58 0.45
C THR A 108 11.30 -5.21 1.26
N TRP A 109 12.43 -5.88 1.04
CA TRP A 109 13.67 -5.57 1.76
C TRP A 109 14.20 -4.17 1.47
N ALA A 110 14.07 -3.72 0.22
CA ALA A 110 14.49 -2.38 -0.14
C ALA A 110 13.58 -1.30 0.47
N LEU A 111 12.26 -1.53 0.51
CA LEU A 111 11.31 -0.67 1.21
C LEU A 111 11.57 -0.65 2.73
N VAL A 112 11.95 -1.78 3.33
CA VAL A 112 12.35 -1.85 4.74
C VAL A 112 13.59 -0.99 4.99
N LEU A 113 14.59 -1.05 4.12
CA LEU A 113 15.80 -0.21 4.24
C LEU A 113 15.47 1.28 4.11
N ILE A 114 14.67 1.67 3.10
CA ILE A 114 14.18 3.05 2.93
C ILE A 114 13.41 3.51 4.17
N GLY A 115 12.50 2.68 4.68
CA GLY A 115 11.72 2.97 5.87
C GLY A 115 12.59 3.10 7.13
N LEU A 116 13.61 2.27 7.27
CA LEU A 116 14.57 2.35 8.36
C LEU A 116 15.36 3.67 8.30
N THR A 117 15.88 4.05 7.14
CA THR A 117 16.58 5.34 6.97
C THR A 117 15.67 6.51 7.27
N LEU A 118 14.40 6.47 6.83
CA LEU A 118 13.38 7.47 7.14
C LEU A 118 13.18 7.63 8.65
N VAL A 119 13.05 6.51 9.38
CA VAL A 119 12.85 6.53 10.84
C VAL A 119 14.09 7.03 11.57
N LEU A 120 15.29 6.56 11.19
CA LEU A 120 16.54 6.98 11.82
C LEU A 120 16.78 8.47 11.65
N TYR A 121 16.62 9.00 10.44
CA TYR A 121 16.77 10.43 10.19
C TYR A 121 15.65 11.27 10.83
N GLY A 122 14.42 10.74 10.86
CA GLY A 122 13.30 11.38 11.55
C GLY A 122 13.51 11.53 13.04
N ILE A 123 14.04 10.49 13.71
CA ILE A 123 14.41 10.57 15.13
C ILE A 123 15.54 11.57 15.33
N PHE A 124 16.56 11.56 14.48
CA PHE A 124 17.68 12.49 14.55
C PHE A 124 17.23 13.96 14.51
N ILE A 125 16.41 14.36 13.53
CA ILE A 125 15.90 15.73 13.43
C ILE A 125 14.97 16.07 14.61
N LEU A 126 14.14 15.13 15.03
CA LEU A 126 13.23 15.36 16.16
C LEU A 126 14.00 15.63 17.46
N GLN A 127 15.08 14.90 17.73
CA GLN A 127 15.94 15.14 18.89
C GLN A 127 16.58 16.53 18.87
N VAL A 128 17.06 16.96 17.70
CA VAL A 128 17.62 18.31 17.50
C VAL A 128 16.58 19.40 17.75
N VAL A 129 15.35 19.20 17.25
CA VAL A 129 14.25 20.14 17.45
C VAL A 129 13.80 20.19 18.92
N GLU A 130 13.75 19.04 19.59
CA GLU A 130 13.42 18.98 21.03
C GLU A 130 14.46 19.71 21.89
N GLU A 131 15.75 19.53 21.60
CA GLU A 131 16.84 20.27 22.26
C GLU A 131 16.71 21.78 22.01
N PHE A 132 16.41 22.18 20.77
CA PHE A 132 16.18 23.59 20.44
C PHE A 132 14.96 24.20 21.17
N ILE A 133 13.87 23.44 21.31
CA ILE A 133 12.68 23.85 22.08
C ILE A 133 13.04 24.02 23.56
N TYR A 134 13.84 23.11 24.11
CA TYR A 134 14.32 23.17 25.49
C TYR A 134 15.16 24.44 25.73
N ASP A 135 16.13 24.71 24.86
CA ASP A 135 17.01 25.90 24.94
C ASP A 135 16.23 27.22 24.81
N LYS A 136 15.14 27.23 24.05
CA LYS A 136 14.26 28.40 23.89
C LYS A 136 13.23 28.56 25.02
N GLY A 137 13.21 27.65 26.00
CA GLY A 137 12.32 27.72 27.15
C GLY A 137 10.86 27.40 26.82
N GLY A 138 10.60 26.66 25.74
CA GLY A 138 9.26 26.23 25.34
C GLY A 138 8.92 26.51 23.88
N THR A 139 7.79 25.96 23.44
CA THR A 139 7.35 26.00 22.04
C THR A 139 6.91 27.39 21.56
N GLU A 140 6.59 28.31 22.48
CA GLU A 140 6.13 29.67 22.16
C GLU A 140 7.24 30.54 21.54
N ASN A 141 8.49 30.22 21.85
CA ASN A 141 9.68 30.98 21.39
C ASN A 141 10.34 30.35 20.15
N VAL A 142 9.71 29.32 19.58
CA VAL A 142 10.22 28.56 18.43
C VAL A 142 9.44 28.96 17.17
N PRO A 143 10.09 29.10 16.00
CA PRO A 143 9.40 29.40 14.76
C PRO A 143 8.25 28.42 14.48
N GLU A 144 7.07 28.95 14.15
CA GLU A 144 5.87 28.14 13.88
C GLU A 144 6.11 27.07 12.80
N ALA A 145 6.93 27.40 11.80
CA ALA A 145 7.31 26.47 10.74
C ALA A 145 7.97 25.18 11.28
N ILE A 146 8.81 25.26 12.33
CA ILE A 146 9.39 24.06 12.95
C ILE A 146 8.29 23.17 13.54
N MET A 147 7.26 23.77 14.16
CA MET A 147 6.14 23.03 14.75
C MET A 147 5.20 22.44 13.69
N ILE A 148 5.09 23.07 12.52
CA ILE A 148 4.31 22.54 11.40
C ILE A 148 4.94 21.24 10.87
N TYR A 149 6.26 21.19 10.78
CA TYR A 149 6.98 20.07 10.16
C TYR A 149 7.48 19.00 11.14
N TYR A 150 7.82 19.39 12.38
CA TYR A 150 8.62 18.59 13.31
C TYR A 150 8.02 18.46 14.72
N SER A 151 6.73 18.70 14.91
CA SER A 151 6.11 18.62 16.25
C SER A 151 5.96 17.20 16.84
N SER A 152 6.06 16.16 16.01
CA SER A 152 5.93 14.77 16.47
C SER A 152 6.55 13.81 15.46
N LEU A 153 6.96 12.61 15.91
CA LEU A 153 7.57 11.61 15.04
C LEU A 153 6.72 11.29 13.78
N PRO A 154 5.41 10.99 13.86
CA PRO A 154 4.62 10.70 12.66
C PRO A 154 4.57 11.88 11.67
N ARG A 155 4.55 13.11 12.19
CA ARG A 155 4.55 14.32 11.37
C ARG A 155 5.91 14.53 10.71
N THR A 156 7.01 14.39 11.46
CA THR A 156 8.37 14.42 10.93
C THR A 156 8.57 13.36 9.85
N LEU A 157 8.14 12.11 10.08
CA LEU A 157 8.24 11.04 9.08
C LEU A 157 7.42 11.35 7.82
N LEU A 158 6.23 11.91 7.97
CA LEU A 158 5.42 12.36 6.84
C LEU A 158 6.12 13.47 6.06
N THR A 159 6.64 14.50 6.74
CA THR A 159 7.39 15.61 6.12
C THR A 159 8.60 15.10 5.33
N LEU A 160 9.38 14.19 5.92
CA LEU A 160 10.54 13.60 5.27
C LEU A 160 10.13 12.75 4.05
N PHE A 161 9.06 11.97 4.19
CA PHE A 161 8.51 11.17 3.10
C PHE A 161 7.99 12.06 1.95
N THR A 162 7.26 13.14 2.25
CA THR A 162 6.77 14.07 1.23
C THR A 162 7.89 14.82 0.53
N SER A 163 8.99 15.10 1.23
CA SER A 163 10.17 15.77 0.66
C SER A 163 10.92 14.88 -0.34
N VAL A 164 10.98 13.56 -0.09
CA VAL A 164 11.60 12.59 -1.01
C VAL A 164 10.70 12.24 -2.19
N THR A 165 9.38 12.14 -1.95
CA THR A 165 8.41 11.75 -2.99
C THR A 165 7.93 12.89 -3.87
N GLY A 166 8.34 14.14 -3.58
CA GLY A 166 7.90 15.32 -4.31
C GLY A 166 6.46 15.75 -3.99
N GLY A 167 5.95 15.37 -2.81
CA GLY A 167 4.64 15.81 -2.31
C GLY A 167 4.65 17.23 -1.74
N ALA A 168 5.83 17.72 -1.35
CA ALA A 168 6.07 19.11 -0.92
C ALA A 168 7.49 19.50 -1.30
N ASP A 169 7.75 20.80 -1.47
CA ASP A 169 9.10 21.29 -1.72
C ASP A 169 9.97 21.01 -0.50
N TRP A 170 11.06 20.27 -0.73
CA TRP A 170 11.97 19.88 0.34
C TRP A 170 12.64 21.07 1.02
N GLN A 171 12.75 22.20 0.30
CA GLN A 171 13.32 23.43 0.82
C GLN A 171 12.42 24.02 1.92
N ASP A 172 11.10 23.99 1.76
CA ASP A 172 10.16 24.51 2.76
C ASP A 172 10.27 23.76 4.09
N ALA A 173 10.57 22.46 4.04
CA ALA A 173 10.83 21.66 5.23
C ALA A 173 12.22 21.92 5.84
N ALA A 174 13.23 22.20 5.01
CA ALA A 174 14.61 22.38 5.45
C ALA A 174 14.92 23.79 5.97
N ASP A 175 14.32 24.83 5.38
CA ASP A 175 14.57 26.24 5.73
C ASP A 175 14.34 26.55 7.22
N PRO A 176 13.30 26.03 7.89
CA PRO A 176 13.11 26.22 9.33
C PRO A 176 14.27 25.71 10.20
N LEU A 177 15.02 24.70 9.74
CA LEU A 177 16.17 24.15 10.47
C LEU A 177 17.38 25.11 10.47
N LEU A 178 17.41 26.11 9.58
CA LEU A 178 18.43 27.16 9.59
C LEU A 178 18.38 28.02 10.86
N ALA A 179 17.23 28.10 11.52
CA ALA A 179 17.10 28.78 12.81
C ALA A 179 17.89 28.09 13.94
N ILE A 180 18.23 26.80 13.75
CA ILE A 180 19.04 26.02 14.69
C ILE A 180 20.51 26.07 14.26
N SER A 181 20.81 25.65 13.03
CA SER A 181 22.17 25.69 12.47
C SER A 181 22.16 25.39 10.96
N SER A 182 23.02 26.06 10.19
CA SER A 182 23.21 25.78 8.76
C SER A 182 23.68 24.35 8.47
N PHE A 183 24.26 23.66 9.46
CA PHE A 183 24.63 22.25 9.34
C PHE A 183 23.43 21.35 9.02
N TYR A 184 22.26 21.64 9.58
CA TYR A 184 21.08 20.79 9.39
C TYR A 184 20.51 20.88 7.98
N LEU A 185 20.64 22.02 7.30
CA LEU A 185 20.32 22.15 5.87
C LEU A 185 21.18 21.20 5.04
N VAL A 186 22.50 21.18 5.26
CA VAL A 186 23.42 20.28 4.55
C VAL A 186 23.08 18.82 4.86
N SER A 187 22.80 18.51 6.12
CA SER A 187 22.38 17.16 6.52
C SER A 187 21.10 16.70 5.80
N TYR A 188 20.16 17.62 5.58
CA TYR A 188 18.88 17.37 4.92
C TYR A 188 19.05 17.10 3.42
N VAL A 189 19.90 17.89 2.75
CA VAL A 189 20.26 17.66 1.35
C VAL A 189 20.96 16.31 1.17
N CYS A 190 21.86 15.94 2.10
CA CYS A 190 22.50 14.63 2.09
C CYS A 190 21.49 13.49 2.27
N TYR A 191 20.54 13.64 3.19
CA TYR A 191 19.45 12.69 3.40
C TYR A 191 18.62 12.50 2.11
N ILE A 192 18.18 13.61 1.48
CA ILE A 192 17.41 13.54 0.23
C ILE A 192 18.21 12.88 -0.87
N SER A 193 19.47 13.26 -1.05
CA SER A 193 20.34 12.68 -2.07
C SER A 193 20.48 11.18 -1.89
N PHE A 194 20.72 10.72 -0.66
CA PHE A 194 20.79 9.30 -0.32
C PHE A 194 19.48 8.57 -0.60
N MET A 195 18.34 9.17 -0.23
CA MET A 195 17.02 8.58 -0.44
C MET A 195 16.65 8.50 -1.92
N LEU A 196 16.93 9.54 -2.70
CA LEU A 196 16.72 9.56 -4.16
C LEU A 196 17.57 8.50 -4.85
N LEU A 197 18.86 8.38 -4.49
CA LEU A 197 19.72 7.31 -4.99
C LEU A 197 19.21 5.93 -4.59
N GLY A 198 18.74 5.76 -3.35
CA GLY A 198 18.11 4.53 -2.88
C GLY A 198 16.88 4.16 -3.70
N MET A 199 15.97 5.11 -3.95
CA MET A 199 14.79 4.88 -4.80
C MET A 199 15.16 4.56 -6.24
N LEU A 200 16.13 5.27 -6.83
CA LEU A 200 16.62 4.98 -8.18
C LEU A 200 17.25 3.58 -8.28
N ASN A 201 17.98 3.16 -7.26
CA ASN A 201 18.55 1.81 -7.19
C ASN A 201 17.45 0.75 -7.11
N ILE A 202 16.36 1.01 -6.39
CA ILE A 202 15.19 0.11 -6.35
C ILE A 202 14.55 0.01 -7.73
N LEU A 203 14.28 1.14 -8.38
CA LEU A 203 13.70 1.16 -9.72
C LEU A 203 14.58 0.38 -10.70
N THR A 204 15.89 0.62 -10.66
CA THR A 204 16.87 -0.09 -11.49
C THR A 204 16.86 -1.58 -11.20
N ALA A 205 16.83 -1.99 -9.94
CA ALA A 205 16.75 -3.40 -9.55
C ALA A 205 15.48 -4.08 -10.07
N VAL A 206 14.33 -3.39 -10.04
CA VAL A 206 13.07 -3.90 -10.63
C VAL A 206 13.18 -4.05 -12.15
N PHE A 207 13.77 -3.07 -12.84
CA PHE A 207 13.98 -3.17 -14.28
C PHE A 207 14.93 -4.31 -14.64
N VAL A 208 16.02 -4.49 -13.89
CA VAL A 208 16.99 -5.58 -14.09
C VAL A 208 16.36 -6.96 -13.82
N ASP A 209 15.58 -7.10 -12.75
CA ASP A 209 14.87 -8.36 -12.47
C ASP A 209 13.84 -8.66 -13.58
N SER A 210 13.21 -7.62 -14.15
CA SER A 210 12.28 -7.77 -15.28
C SER A 210 13.00 -8.23 -16.55
N THR A 211 14.19 -7.70 -16.87
CA THR A 211 14.98 -8.12 -18.03
C THR A 211 15.55 -9.53 -17.88
N ASN A 212 16.02 -9.89 -16.68
CA ASN A 212 16.59 -11.22 -16.41
C ASN A 212 15.56 -12.35 -16.51
N ARG A 213 14.26 -12.04 -16.41
CA ARG A 213 13.17 -13.02 -16.60
C ARG A 213 12.73 -13.17 -18.06
N LEU A 214 13.15 -12.25 -18.94
CA LEU A 214 12.83 -12.26 -20.37
C LEU A 214 13.94 -12.91 -21.22
N SER A 215 15.18 -12.96 -20.71
CA SER A 215 16.32 -13.68 -21.30
C SER A 215 16.35 -15.14 -20.87
#